data_AF-X1M3F2-F1
#
_entry.id   AF-X1M3F2-F1
#
_cell.length_a   1.000
_cell.length_b   1.000
_cell.length_c   1.000
_cell.angle_alpha   90.00
_cell.angle_beta   90.00
_cell.angle_gamma   90.00
#
_symmetry.space_group_name_H-M   'P 1'
#
loop_
_entity.id
_entity.type
_entity.pdbx_description
1 polymer ?
#
loop_
_entity_poly.entity_id
_entity_poly.type
_entity_poly.pdbx_seq_one_letter_code
_entity_poly.pdbx_strand_id
1 'polypeptide(L)'
;MGKNTFSTQKIFALMRKGALAAPAIATALDPSLAPAEKLRVGIQKYTGVDMRTGQFHFNSLRQGYEPYFWTSLVTYGIPKAISFVKGLMS
;
A
#
# COMPACT_ATOMS: atom_id res chain seq x y z
N MET A 1 -28.11 -11.53 -20.22
CA MET A 1 -28.07 -11.10 -18.81
C MET A 1 -26.67 -11.36 -18.25
N GLY A 2 -25.82 -10.33 -18.23
CA GLY A 2 -24.43 -10.44 -17.78
C GLY A 2 -24.38 -10.67 -16.27
N LYS A 3 -23.87 -11.83 -15.85
CA LYS A 3 -23.58 -12.10 -14.44
C LYS A 3 -22.40 -11.22 -14.02
N ASN A 4 -22.70 -10.02 -13.53
CA ASN A 4 -21.76 -9.16 -12.80
C ASN A 4 -21.47 -9.80 -11.44
N THR A 5 -20.82 -10.97 -11.45
CA THR A 5 -20.20 -11.51 -10.25
C THR A 5 -19.04 -10.58 -9.93
N PHE A 6 -19.27 -9.64 -9.00
CA PHE A 6 -18.23 -8.82 -8.38
C PHE A 6 -17.19 -9.77 -7.77
N SER A 7 -16.18 -10.11 -8.55
CA SER A 7 -15.12 -11.02 -8.13
C SER A 7 -14.36 -10.33 -6.99
N THR A 8 -14.36 -10.93 -5.81
CA THR A 8 -13.58 -10.50 -4.65
C THR A 8 -12.11 -10.28 -5.04
N GLN A 9 -11.60 -11.04 -6.02
CA GLN A 9 -10.25 -10.87 -6.57
C GLN A 9 -10.06 -9.52 -7.28
N LYS A 10 -11.09 -9.01 -7.98
CA LYS A 10 -11.06 -7.66 -8.59
C LYS A 10 -11.07 -6.56 -7.54
N ILE A 11 -11.84 -6.72 -6.46
CA ILE A 11 -11.85 -5.79 -5.32
C ILE A 11 -10.47 -5.76 -4.65
N PHE A 12 -9.87 -6.92 -4.39
CA PHE A 12 -8.52 -7.00 -3.82
C PHE A 12 -7.45 -6.44 -4.74
N ALA A 13 -7.57 -6.64 -6.06
CA ALA A 13 -6.69 -6.01 -7.03
C ALA A 13 -6.83 -4.48 -7.02
N LEU A 14 -8.05 -3.96 -6.91
CA LEU A 14 -8.32 -2.52 -6.79
C LEU A 14 -7.75 -1.95 -5.48
N MET A 15 -7.95 -2.65 -4.37
CA MET A 15 -7.39 -2.27 -3.06
C MET A 15 -5.87 -2.24 -3.08
N ARG A 16 -5.19 -3.17 -3.75
CA ARG A 16 -3.73 -3.10 -3.93
C ARG A 16 -3.28 -1.92 -4.77
N LYS A 17 -3.99 -1.63 -5.87
CA LYS A 17 -3.70 -0.45 -6.69
C LYS A 17 -3.92 0.85 -5.92
N GLY A 18 -4.98 0.92 -5.10
CA GLY A 18 -5.21 2.02 -4.17
C GLY A 18 -4.14 2.12 -3.09
N ALA A 19 -3.71 0.99 -2.52
CA ALA A 19 -2.67 0.94 -1.52
C ALA A 19 -1.28 1.31 -2.08
N LEU A 20 -1.02 1.05 -3.37
CA LEU A 20 0.15 1.60 -4.05
C LEU A 20 0.11 3.12 -4.12
N ALA A 21 -1.07 3.74 -4.22
CA ALA A 21 -1.21 5.20 -4.18
C ALA A 21 -1.26 5.77 -2.76
N ALA A 22 -1.35 4.92 -1.71
CA ALA A 22 -1.44 5.35 -0.33
C ALA A 22 -0.30 6.27 0.14
N PRO A 23 1.00 6.02 -0.17
CA PRO A 23 2.05 6.97 0.21
C PRO A 23 1.86 8.34 -0.45
N ALA A 24 1.44 8.40 -1.71
CA ALA A 24 1.14 9.66 -2.40
C ALA A 24 -0.07 10.39 -1.79
N ILE A 25 -1.15 9.66 -1.46
CA ILE A 25 -2.34 10.21 -0.81
C ILE A 25 -2.01 10.72 0.58
N ALA A 26 -1.24 9.96 1.37
CA ALA A 26 -0.80 10.35 2.70
C ALA A 26 0.05 11.63 2.67
N THR A 27 0.94 11.79 1.69
CA THR A 27 1.71 13.03 1.50
C THR A 27 0.87 14.17 0.92
N ALA A 28 -0.12 13.88 0.08
CA ALA A 28 -1.01 14.90 -0.48
C ALA A 28 -1.91 15.51 0.60
N LEU A 29 -2.40 14.68 1.53
CA LEU A 29 -3.26 15.07 2.65
C LEU A 29 -2.50 15.66 3.84
N ASP A 30 -1.17 15.58 3.86
CA ASP A 30 -0.36 16.15 4.94
C ASP A 30 -0.43 17.70 4.90
N PRO A 31 -1.02 18.35 5.92
CA PRO A 31 -1.13 19.80 5.95
C PRO A 31 0.18 20.47 6.37
N SER A 32 1.15 19.73 6.89
CA SER A 32 2.42 20.27 7.38
C SER A 32 3.45 20.57 6.28
N LEU A 33 3.20 20.08 5.06
CA LEU A 33 4.14 20.16 3.94
C LEU A 33 3.70 21.17 2.89
N ALA A 34 4.66 21.99 2.42
CA ALA A 34 4.44 22.84 1.26
C ALA A 34 4.22 21.99 -0.01
N PRO A 35 3.47 22.47 -1.03
CA PRO A 35 3.17 21.69 -2.24
C PRO A 35 4.39 21.10 -2.95
N ALA A 36 5.50 21.84 -2.99
CA ALA A 36 6.75 21.38 -3.59
C ALA A 36 7.45 20.29 -2.75
N GLU A 37 7.26 20.30 -1.43
CA GLU A 37 7.82 19.29 -0.53
C GLU A 37 7.00 17.99 -0.56
N LYS A 38 5.69 18.07 -0.80
CA LYS A 38 4.82 16.89 -0.94
C LYS A 38 5.29 15.94 -2.03
N LEU A 39 5.70 16.48 -3.19
CA LEU A 39 6.26 15.69 -4.28
C LEU A 39 7.59 15.02 -3.90
N ARG A 40 8.49 15.76 -3.25
CA ARG A 40 9.79 15.23 -2.80
C ARG A 40 9.65 14.14 -1.75
N VAL A 41 8.82 14.38 -0.73
CA VAL A 41 8.53 13.43 0.35
C VAL A 41 7.80 12.21 -0.23
N GLY A 42 6.89 12.41 -1.17
CA GLY A 42 6.23 11.33 -1.90
C GLY A 42 7.22 10.41 -2.60
N ILE A 43 8.14 10.99 -3.40
CA ILE A 43 9.18 10.20 -4.09
C ILE A 43 10.10 9.50 -3.07
N GLN A 44 10.52 10.19 -2.01
CA GLN A 44 11.34 9.60 -0.94
C GLN A 44 10.64 8.40 -0.27
N LYS A 45 9.32 8.42 -0.10
CA LYS A 45 8.56 7.28 0.43
C LYS A 45 8.51 6.09 -0.53
N TYR A 46 8.62 6.31 -1.85
CA TYR A 46 8.69 5.23 -2.84
C TYR A 46 10.10 4.70 -3.08
N THR A 47 11.10 5.58 -3.10
CA THR A 47 12.48 5.22 -3.47
C THR A 47 13.39 5.03 -2.25
N GLY A 48 12.98 5.54 -1.09
CA GLY A 48 13.81 5.60 0.11
C GLY A 48 14.89 6.68 0.05
N VAL A 49 15.04 7.39 -1.07
CA VAL A 49 16.12 8.36 -1.27
C VAL A 49 15.63 9.75 -0.90
N ASP A 50 16.31 10.39 0.04
CA ASP A 50 16.11 11.81 0.34
C ASP A 50 16.71 12.65 -0.79
N MET A 51 15.87 13.40 -1.49
CA MET A 51 16.31 14.27 -2.60
C MET A 51 17.05 15.54 -2.14
N ARG A 52 17.04 15.89 -0.85
CA ARG A 52 17.82 17.02 -0.30
C ARG A 52 19.25 16.60 0.03
N THR A 53 19.42 15.43 0.62
CA THR A 53 20.72 14.95 1.13
C THR A 53 21.36 13.88 0.25
N GLY A 54 20.59 13.28 -0.66
CA GLY A 54 21.01 12.14 -1.48
C GLY A 54 21.12 10.83 -0.69
N GLN A 55 20.76 10.83 0.60
CA GLN A 55 20.92 9.67 1.46
C GLN A 55 19.75 8.70 1.33
N PHE A 56 20.07 7.41 1.43
CA PHE A 56 19.07 6.36 1.46
C PHE A 56 18.58 6.13 2.89
N HIS A 57 17.29 6.35 3.11
CA HIS A 57 16.58 6.11 4.36
C HIS A 57 15.65 4.92 4.20
N PHE A 58 16.12 3.74 4.63
CA PHE A 58 15.31 2.52 4.62
C PHE A 58 13.99 2.66 5.40
N ASN A 59 13.99 3.40 6.50
CA ASN A 59 12.77 3.65 7.28
C ASN A 59 11.69 4.40 6.49
N SER A 60 12.08 5.36 5.64
CA SER A 60 11.15 6.12 4.80
C SER A 60 10.52 5.25 3.72
N LEU A 61 11.32 4.35 3.12
CA LEU A 61 10.84 3.34 2.18
C LEU A 61 9.82 2.41 2.86
N ARG A 62 10.16 1.91 4.06
CA ARG A 62 9.30 1.01 4.82
C ARG A 62 7.96 1.66 5.16
N GLN A 63 7.96 2.91 5.65
CA GLN A 63 6.74 3.65 5.94
C GLN A 63 5.87 3.88 4.70
N GLY A 64 6.48 4.10 3.53
CA GLY A 64 5.74 4.26 2.28
C GLY A 64 5.02 2.98 1.82
N TYR A 65 5.65 1.82 2.03
CA TYR A 65 5.10 0.52 1.63
C TYR A 65 4.26 -0.16 2.71
N GLU A 66 4.29 0.31 3.95
CA GLU A 66 3.52 -0.24 5.06
C GLU A 66 2.03 -0.40 4.75
N PRO A 67 1.33 0.61 4.16
CA PRO A 67 -0.08 0.48 3.79
C PRO A 67 -0.30 -0.63 2.76
N TYR A 68 0.62 -0.78 1.80
CA TYR A 68 0.55 -1.85 0.80
C TYR A 68 0.78 -3.23 1.42
N PHE A 69 1.72 -3.33 2.36
CA PHE A 69 2.00 -4.56 3.10
C PHE A 69 0.79 -4.99 3.94
N TRP A 70 0.23 -4.09 4.76
CA TRP A 70 -0.97 -4.35 5.56
C TRP A 70 -2.18 -4.71 4.69
N THR A 71 -2.40 -3.95 3.61
CA THR A 71 -3.50 -4.26 2.67
C THR A 71 -3.31 -5.62 2.01
N SER A 72 -2.08 -5.99 1.63
CA SER A 72 -1.77 -7.31 1.07
C SER A 72 -1.97 -8.43 2.09
N LEU A 73 -1.60 -8.19 3.35
CA LEU A 73 -1.83 -9.12 4.45
C LEU A 73 -3.33 -9.37 4.65
N VAL A 74 -4.14 -8.32 4.70
CA VAL A 74 -5.60 -8.44 4.91
C VAL A 74 -6.30 -9.06 3.72
N THR A 75 -5.88 -8.72 2.49
CA THR A 75 -6.56 -9.18 1.27
C THR A 75 -6.13 -10.57 0.80
N TYR A 76 -4.94 -11.03 1.17
CA TYR A 76 -4.42 -12.34 0.75
C TYR A 76 -3.90 -13.19 1.89
N GLY A 77 -3.20 -12.61 2.86
CA GLY A 77 -2.64 -13.34 4.00
C GLY A 77 -3.72 -13.94 4.90
N ILE A 78 -4.66 -13.12 5.38
CA ILE A 78 -5.73 -13.56 6.28
C ILE A 78 -6.65 -14.59 5.59
N PRO A 79 -7.16 -14.37 4.36
CA PRO A 79 -8.04 -15.35 3.72
C PRO A 79 -7.35 -16.69 3.46
N LYS A 80 -6.08 -16.69 3.04
CA LYS A 80 -5.32 -17.94 2.85
C LYS A 80 -5.04 -18.64 4.17
N ALA A 81 -4.66 -17.93 5.22
CA ALA A 81 -4.41 -18.50 6.54
C ALA A 81 -5.68 -19.15 7.10
N ILE A 82 -6.84 -18.48 6.99
CA ILE A 82 -8.13 -19.03 7.40
C ILE A 82 -8.50 -20.27 6.58
N SER A 83 -8.29 -20.27 5.26
CA SER A 83 -8.52 -21.45 4.43
C SER A 83 -7.61 -22.63 4.79
N PHE A 84 -6.34 -22.36 5.12
CA PHE A 84 -5.38 -23.39 5.53
C PHE A 84 -5.75 -24.00 6.89
N VAL A 85 -6.11 -23.16 7.86
CA VAL A 85 -6.57 -23.58 9.19
C VAL A 85 -7.88 -24.37 9.10
N LYS A 86 -8.82 -23.95 8.24
CA LYS A 86 -10.04 -24.73 7.96
C LYS A 86 -9.74 -26.06 7.28
N GLY A 87 -8.78 -26.10 6.36
CA GLY A 87 -8.37 -27.32 5.66
C GLY A 87 -7.62 -28.33 6.56
N LEU A 88 -7.00 -27.87 7.64
CA LEU A 88 -6.36 -28.72 8.65
C LEU A 88 -7.33 -29.25 9.72
N MET A 89 -8.47 -28.58 9.91
CA MET A 89 -9.53 -29.00 10.84
C MET A 89 -10.65 -29.82 10.18
N SER A 90 -10.58 -30.04 8.86
CA SER A 90 -11.50 -30.90 8.09
C SER A 90 -10.83 -32.22 7.73
#